data_AF-A0ABD1H8V3-F1
#
_entry.id   AF-A0ABD1H8V3-F1
#
_cell.length_a   1.000
_cell.length_b   1.000
_cell.length_c   1.000
_cell.angle_alpha   90.00
_cell.angle_beta   90.00
_cell.angle_gamma   90.00
#
_symmetry.space_group_name_H-M   'P 1'
#
loop_
_entity.id
_entity.type
_entity.pdbx_description
1 polymer ?
#
loop_
_entity_poly.entity_id
_entity_poly.type
_entity_poly.pdbx_seq_one_letter_code
_entity_poly.pdbx_strand_id
1 'polypeptide(L)'
;MAMNFHQSAIKTRFAVRFVQAMKRLNKRRGVTTTDSYKRYRATRAAACASMASAVGPQRAWSRAVLSKTKRRRFQAISRKRRLINPRRNLGFGQEEDLRGLVPGGKGMEYCSLLSETAHYIRCLQAQIQVMTDILHHSSSLN
;
A
#
# COMPACT_ATOMS: atom_id res chain seq x y z
N MET A 1 -41.51 -19.23 -4.01
CA MET A 1 -41.51 -17.75 -3.90
C MET A 1 -40.23 -17.13 -3.31
N ALA A 2 -39.09 -17.83 -3.18
CA ALA A 2 -37.86 -17.26 -2.58
C ALA A 2 -36.89 -16.55 -3.56
N MET A 3 -37.08 -16.71 -4.88
CA MET A 3 -36.18 -16.14 -5.90
C MET A 3 -36.28 -14.60 -6.03
N ASN A 4 -37.44 -14.02 -5.71
CA ASN A 4 -37.72 -12.58 -5.92
C ASN A 4 -37.02 -11.67 -4.90
N PHE A 5 -36.92 -12.09 -3.63
CA PHE A 5 -36.24 -11.31 -2.59
C PHE A 5 -34.73 -11.22 -2.80
N HIS A 6 -34.12 -12.31 -3.24
CA HIS A 6 -32.69 -12.33 -3.56
C HIS A 6 -32.39 -11.44 -4.78
N GLN A 7 -33.27 -11.45 -5.78
CA GLN A 7 -33.12 -10.61 -6.97
C GLN A 7 -33.38 -9.12 -6.69
N SER A 8 -34.37 -8.78 -5.85
CA SER A 8 -34.61 -7.38 -5.43
C SER A 8 -33.45 -6.86 -4.59
N ALA A 9 -32.92 -7.65 -3.66
CA ALA A 9 -31.76 -7.29 -2.86
C ALA A 9 -30.49 -7.06 -3.70
N ILE A 10 -30.25 -7.89 -4.73
CA ILE A 10 -29.13 -7.69 -5.67
C ILE A 10 -29.32 -6.39 -6.47
N LYS A 11 -30.53 -6.13 -6.98
CA LYS A 11 -30.84 -4.90 -7.73
C LYS A 11 -30.59 -3.66 -6.88
N THR A 12 -31.06 -3.63 -5.64
CA THR A 12 -30.86 -2.51 -4.71
C THR A 12 -29.38 -2.31 -4.38
N ARG A 13 -28.65 -3.38 -4.04
CA ARG A 13 -27.21 -3.31 -3.76
C ARG A 13 -26.41 -2.85 -4.98
N PHE A 14 -26.78 -3.32 -6.17
CA PHE A 14 -26.18 -2.87 -7.42
C PHE A 14 -26.40 -1.36 -7.62
N ALA A 15 -27.64 -0.89 -7.52
CA ALA A 15 -27.99 0.51 -7.74
C ALA A 15 -27.24 1.44 -6.79
N VAL A 16 -27.25 1.15 -5.49
CA VAL A 16 -26.54 1.96 -4.47
C VAL A 16 -25.05 2.04 -4.78
N ARG A 17 -24.41 0.89 -5.06
CA ARG A 17 -22.96 0.86 -5.35
C ARG A 17 -22.64 1.55 -6.68
N PHE A 18 -23.51 1.45 -7.67
CA PHE A 18 -23.35 2.12 -8.96
C PHE A 18 -23.43 3.64 -8.83
N VAL A 19 -24.43 4.16 -8.13
CA VAL A 19 -24.58 5.61 -7.87
C VAL A 19 -23.36 6.14 -7.10
N GLN A 20 -22.91 5.44 -6.06
CA GLN A 20 -21.71 5.82 -5.32
C GLN A 20 -20.45 5.81 -6.21
N ALA A 21 -20.30 4.84 -7.11
CA ALA A 21 -19.19 4.78 -8.05
C ALA A 21 -19.25 5.95 -9.05
N MET A 22 -20.43 6.29 -9.56
CA MET A 22 -20.63 7.42 -10.47
C MET A 22 -20.33 8.77 -9.80
N LYS A 23 -20.76 8.97 -8.54
CA LYS A 23 -20.42 10.19 -7.77
C LYS A 23 -18.91 10.36 -7.62
N ARG A 24 -18.18 9.28 -7.31
CA ARG A 24 -16.71 9.28 -7.21
C ARG A 24 -16.03 9.53 -8.56
N LEU A 25 -16.60 8.97 -9.62
CA LEU A 25 -16.09 9.10 -10.98
C LEU A 25 -16.25 10.55 -11.48
N ASN A 26 -17.41 11.16 -11.23
CA ASN A 26 -17.66 12.56 -11.55
C ASN A 26 -16.78 13.50 -10.72
N LYS A 27 -16.49 13.21 -9.45
CA LYS A 27 -15.53 13.99 -8.65
C LYS A 27 -14.09 13.96 -9.21
N ARG A 28 -13.70 12.87 -9.88
CA ARG A 28 -12.36 12.72 -10.50
C ARG A 28 -12.29 13.29 -11.91
N ARG A 29 -13.44 13.44 -12.57
CA ARG A 29 -13.59 14.05 -13.88
C ARG A 29 -13.72 15.55 -13.66
N GLY A 30 -12.64 16.31 -13.83
CA GLY A 30 -12.78 17.75 -14.00
C GLY A 30 -13.66 18.06 -15.22
N VAL A 31 -14.14 19.31 -15.32
CA VAL A 31 -15.07 19.83 -16.34
C VAL A 31 -14.66 19.52 -17.80
N THR A 32 -13.40 19.16 -18.06
CA THR A 32 -12.79 19.15 -19.40
C THR A 32 -12.46 17.77 -20.00
N THR A 33 -12.95 16.64 -19.45
CA THR A 33 -12.71 15.33 -20.11
C THR A 33 -13.56 15.17 -21.37
N THR A 34 -13.08 15.70 -22.49
CA THR A 34 -13.70 15.65 -23.83
C THR A 34 -13.74 14.24 -24.44
N ASP A 35 -12.87 13.33 -24.00
CA ASP A 35 -12.81 11.96 -24.53
C ASP A 35 -14.04 11.11 -24.14
N SER A 36 -15.02 11.06 -25.05
CA SER A 36 -16.28 10.33 -24.93
C SER A 36 -16.07 8.82 -24.77
N TYR A 37 -15.05 8.26 -25.42
CA TYR A 37 -14.70 6.85 -25.35
C TYR A 37 -14.15 6.46 -23.98
N LYS A 38 -13.23 7.26 -23.41
CA LYS A 38 -12.76 7.07 -22.02
C LYS A 38 -13.90 7.19 -21.02
N ARG A 39 -14.83 8.13 -21.25
CA ARG A 39 -16.03 8.27 -20.41
C ARG A 39 -16.90 7.02 -20.44
N TYR A 40 -17.24 6.53 -21.64
CA TYR A 40 -17.99 5.30 -21.83
C TYR A 40 -17.31 4.11 -21.16
N ARG A 41 -16.01 3.90 -21.40
CA ARG A 41 -15.23 2.79 -20.82
C ARG A 41 -15.23 2.82 -19.30
N ALA A 42 -15.07 4.00 -18.70
CA ALA A 42 -15.08 4.15 -17.25
C ALA A 42 -16.47 3.91 -16.64
N THR A 43 -17.54 4.40 -17.28
CA THR A 43 -18.92 4.14 -16.86
C THR A 43 -19.24 2.64 -16.94
N ARG A 44 -18.88 1.98 -18.05
CA ARG A 44 -19.03 0.52 -18.22
C ARG A 44 -18.25 -0.25 -17.15
N ALA A 45 -17.01 0.15 -16.86
CA ALA A 45 -16.21 -0.48 -15.81
C ALA A 45 -16.85 -0.32 -14.42
N ALA A 46 -17.40 0.86 -14.11
CA ALA A 46 -18.10 1.11 -12.86
C ALA A 46 -19.37 0.24 -12.75
N ALA A 47 -20.15 0.12 -13.82
CA ALA A 47 -21.31 -0.77 -13.86
C ALA A 47 -20.92 -2.23 -13.60
N CYS A 48 -19.93 -2.77 -14.33
CA CYS A 48 -19.47 -4.14 -14.14
C CYS A 48 -18.93 -4.38 -12.72
N ALA A 49 -18.19 -3.44 -12.16
CA ALA A 49 -17.68 -3.53 -10.80
C ALA A 49 -18.81 -3.53 -9.76
N SER A 50 -19.84 -2.71 -9.95
CA SER A 50 -21.03 -2.66 -9.08
C SER A 50 -21.88 -3.93 -9.19
N MET A 51 -22.04 -4.50 -10.39
CA MET A 51 -22.74 -5.77 -10.57
C MET A 51 -21.99 -6.92 -9.89
N ALA A 52 -20.69 -7.06 -10.14
CA ALA A 52 -19.85 -8.08 -9.50
C ALA A 52 -19.91 -7.96 -7.97
N SER A 53 -19.83 -6.72 -7.49
CA SER A 53 -19.98 -6.36 -6.08
C SER A 53 -21.33 -6.74 -5.46
N ALA A 54 -22.43 -6.66 -6.21
CA ALA A 54 -23.76 -7.01 -5.74
C ALA A 54 -23.98 -8.54 -5.75
N VAL A 55 -23.50 -9.23 -6.79
CA VAL A 55 -23.62 -10.70 -6.91
C VAL A 55 -22.65 -11.44 -5.98
N GLY A 56 -21.55 -10.80 -5.58
CA GLY A 56 -20.58 -11.38 -4.65
C GLY A 56 -19.58 -12.35 -5.30
N PRO A 57 -18.66 -12.93 -4.52
CA PRO A 57 -17.53 -13.70 -5.02
C PRO A 57 -17.90 -15.13 -5.48
N GLN A 58 -19.15 -15.55 -5.41
CA GLN A 58 -19.53 -16.93 -5.78
C GLN A 58 -19.47 -17.19 -7.29
N ARG A 59 -19.44 -16.15 -8.13
CA ARG A 59 -19.38 -16.29 -9.59
C ARG A 59 -17.97 -15.98 -10.11
N ALA A 60 -17.43 -16.83 -10.97
CA ALA A 60 -16.06 -16.71 -11.49
C ALA A 60 -15.80 -15.35 -12.16
N TRP A 61 -16.72 -14.87 -13.00
CA TRP A 61 -16.61 -13.55 -13.64
C TRP A 61 -16.60 -12.40 -12.61
N SER A 62 -17.41 -12.49 -11.57
CA SER A 62 -17.48 -11.49 -10.49
C SER A 62 -16.16 -11.45 -9.71
N ARG A 63 -15.61 -12.62 -9.34
CA ARG A 63 -14.29 -12.72 -8.71
C ARG A 63 -13.22 -12.06 -9.57
N ALA A 64 -13.20 -12.35 -10.87
CA ALA A 64 -12.21 -11.77 -11.79
C ALA A 64 -12.29 -10.23 -11.82
N VAL A 65 -13.50 -9.66 -11.91
CA VAL A 65 -13.73 -8.21 -11.90
C VAL A 65 -13.29 -7.57 -10.58
N LEU A 66 -13.63 -8.19 -9.45
CA LEU A 66 -13.25 -7.70 -8.11
C LEU A 66 -11.74 -7.78 -7.89
N SER A 67 -11.10 -8.88 -8.27
CA SER A 67 -9.65 -9.07 -8.20
C SER A 67 -8.90 -8.06 -9.07
N LYS A 68 -9.39 -7.77 -10.28
CA LYS A 68 -8.82 -6.74 -11.15
C LYS A 68 -8.92 -5.35 -10.52
N THR A 69 -10.06 -5.04 -9.89
CA THR A 69 -10.29 -3.77 -9.20
C THR A 69 -9.39 -3.61 -7.98
N LYS A 70 -9.25 -4.66 -7.16
CA LYS A 70 -8.32 -4.68 -6.01
C LYS A 70 -6.87 -4.47 -6.46
N ARG A 71 -6.42 -5.21 -7.47
CA ARG A 71 -5.05 -5.06 -8.04
C ARG A 71 -4.78 -3.63 -8.50
N ARG A 72 -5.72 -3.00 -9.23
CA ARG A 72 -5.59 -1.59 -9.64
C ARG A 72 -5.52 -0.63 -8.44
N ARG A 73 -6.30 -0.87 -7.39
CA ARG A 73 -6.26 -0.06 -6.16
C ARG A 73 -4.91 -0.20 -5.44
N PHE A 74 -4.40 -1.42 -5.27
CA PHE A 74 -3.08 -1.65 -4.67
C PHE A 74 -1.95 -1.04 -5.50
N GLN A 75 -2.00 -1.18 -6.83
CA GLN A 75 -1.03 -0.53 -7.73
C GLN A 75 -1.11 1.00 -7.65
N ALA A 76 -2.31 1.59 -7.60
CA ALA A 76 -2.46 3.04 -7.44
C ALA A 76 -1.94 3.54 -6.09
N ILE A 77 -2.16 2.80 -5.00
CA ILE A 77 -1.61 3.12 -3.67
C ILE A 77 -0.08 3.00 -3.70
N SER A 78 0.47 1.94 -4.29
CA SER A 78 1.91 1.75 -4.48
C SER A 78 2.53 2.88 -5.30
N ARG A 79 1.90 3.29 -6.41
CA ARG A 79 2.36 4.44 -7.23
C ARG A 79 2.28 5.76 -6.47
N LYS A 80 1.20 6.00 -5.71
CA LYS A 80 1.08 7.19 -4.88
C LYS A 80 2.15 7.24 -3.79
N ARG A 81 2.47 6.10 -3.15
CA ARG A 81 3.58 6.00 -2.19
C ARG A 81 4.94 6.26 -2.84
N ARG A 82 5.17 5.80 -4.08
CA ARG A 82 6.39 6.10 -4.85
C ARG A 82 6.57 7.58 -5.16
N LEU A 83 5.50 8.28 -5.53
CA LEU A 83 5.54 9.72 -5.79
C LEU A 83 5.78 10.54 -4.51
N ILE A 84 5.25 10.08 -3.38
CA ILE A 84 5.42 10.75 -2.08
C ILE A 84 6.79 10.44 -1.46
N ASN A 85 7.40 9.30 -1.78
CA ASN A 85 8.67 8.91 -1.18
C ASN A 85 9.50 8.03 -2.14
N PRO A 86 10.18 8.62 -3.15
CA PRO A 86 10.94 7.89 -4.15
C PRO A 86 12.09 7.04 -3.57
N ARG A 87 12.54 7.33 -2.34
CA ARG A 87 13.61 6.58 -1.64
C ARG A 87 13.18 5.28 -0.97
N ARG A 88 11.89 5.03 -0.74
CA ARG A 88 11.42 3.75 -0.15
C ARG A 88 11.02 2.79 -1.27
N ASN A 89 11.98 2.45 -2.12
CA ASN A 89 11.84 1.30 -3.00
C ASN A 89 11.82 0.03 -2.14
N LEU A 90 10.97 -0.90 -2.53
CA LEU A 90 10.70 -2.17 -1.86
C LEU A 90 12.01 -2.93 -1.59
N GLY A 91 12.45 -3.04 -0.33
CA GLY A 91 13.32 -4.10 0.23
C GLY A 91 14.73 -4.31 -0.34
N PHE A 92 15.03 -3.85 -1.55
CA PHE A 92 16.25 -4.18 -2.30
C PHE A 92 17.38 -3.15 -2.13
N GLY A 93 17.15 -2.05 -1.40
CA GLY A 93 18.18 -1.04 -1.10
C GLY A 93 18.56 -0.97 0.38
N GLN A 94 17.75 -1.55 1.27
CA GLN A 94 18.03 -1.53 2.70
C GLN A 94 19.26 -2.38 3.05
N GLU A 95 19.50 -3.46 2.31
CA GLU A 95 20.69 -4.27 2.48
C GLU A 95 21.95 -3.48 2.15
N GLU A 96 21.99 -2.79 1.00
CA GLU A 96 23.15 -1.98 0.60
C GLU A 96 23.39 -0.78 1.53
N ASP A 97 22.31 -0.12 1.97
CA ASP A 97 22.39 0.92 3.00
C ASP A 97 22.96 0.34 4.30
N LEU A 98 22.53 -0.85 4.70
CA LEU A 98 23.00 -1.53 5.90
C LEU A 98 24.47 -1.96 5.79
N ARG A 99 24.90 -2.44 4.62
CA ARG A 99 26.31 -2.75 4.30
C ARG A 99 27.21 -1.52 4.42
N GLY A 100 26.67 -0.32 4.17
CA GLY A 100 27.37 0.95 4.37
C GLY A 100 27.42 1.43 5.83
N LEU A 101 26.48 1.00 6.67
CA LEU A 101 26.36 1.42 8.07
C LEU A 101 27.10 0.49 9.05
N VAL A 102 27.12 -0.81 8.77
CA VAL A 102 27.81 -1.80 9.60
C VAL A 102 29.30 -1.79 9.28
N PRO A 103 30.19 -1.62 10.28
CA PRO A 103 31.63 -1.71 10.06
C PRO A 103 32.00 -3.03 9.37
N GLY A 104 32.69 -2.95 8.23
CA GLY A 104 33.05 -4.14 7.42
C GLY A 104 31.91 -4.73 6.57
N GLY A 105 30.72 -4.12 6.54
CA GLY A 105 29.51 -4.68 5.93
C GLY A 105 29.53 -4.86 4.40
N LYS A 106 30.34 -4.10 3.65
CA LYS A 106 30.33 -4.09 2.16
C LYS A 106 30.49 -5.47 1.52
N GLY A 107 31.28 -6.36 2.11
CA GLY A 107 31.55 -7.71 1.59
C GLY A 107 30.76 -8.83 2.27
N MET A 108 29.86 -8.54 3.21
CA MET A 108 29.20 -9.57 4.02
C MET A 108 28.04 -10.24 3.29
N GLU A 109 27.82 -11.53 3.53
CA GLU A 109 26.57 -12.20 3.16
C GLU A 109 25.41 -11.71 4.04
N TYR A 110 24.18 -11.81 3.55
CA TYR A 110 23.00 -11.23 4.21
C TYR A 110 22.82 -11.69 5.67
N CYS A 111 22.94 -12.99 5.95
CA CYS A 111 22.80 -13.51 7.33
C CYS A 111 23.92 -12.99 8.23
N SER A 112 25.16 -12.99 7.76
CA SER A 112 26.32 -12.45 8.49
C SER A 112 26.17 -10.95 8.74
N LEU A 113 25.67 -10.19 7.75
CA LEU A 113 25.38 -8.77 7.86
C LEU A 113 24.34 -8.49 8.96
N LEU A 114 23.27 -9.29 9.04
CA LEU A 114 22.25 -9.14 10.09
C LEU A 114 22.79 -9.47 11.49
N SER A 115 23.56 -10.55 11.61
CA SER A 115 24.20 -10.93 12.87
C SER A 115 25.17 -9.84 13.36
N GLU A 116 25.99 -9.30 12.45
CA GLU A 116 26.92 -8.22 12.76
C GLU A 116 26.20 -6.91 13.07
N THR A 117 25.11 -6.60 12.36
CA THR A 117 24.24 -5.45 12.67
C THR A 117 23.73 -5.51 14.10
N ALA A 118 23.23 -6.67 14.55
CA ALA A 118 22.73 -6.84 15.90
C ALA A 118 23.84 -6.65 16.95
N HIS A 119 25.05 -7.16 16.66
CA HIS A 119 26.20 -6.96 17.53
C HIS A 119 26.62 -5.49 17.60
N TYR A 120 26.72 -4.82 16.45
CA TYR A 120 27.09 -3.42 16.36
C TYR A 120 26.12 -2.50 17.11
N ILE A 121 24.80 -2.77 17.05
CA ILE A 121 23.80 -2.04 17.83
C ILE A 121 24.08 -2.15 19.34
N ARG A 122 24.43 -3.34 19.84
CA ARG A 122 24.79 -3.52 21.26
C ARG A 122 26.02 -2.72 21.65
N CYS A 123 27.04 -2.72 20.81
CA CYS A 123 28.26 -1.93 21.04
C CYS A 123 27.95 -0.42 21.07
N LEU A 124 27.12 0.08 20.15
CA LEU A 124 26.71 1.49 20.13
C LEU A 124 25.91 1.86 21.40
N GLN A 125 25.03 0.99 21.87
CA GLN A 125 24.31 1.22 23.13
C GLN A 125 25.25 1.33 24.32
N ALA A 126 26.23 0.42 24.42
CA ALA A 126 27.25 0.46 25.46
C ALA A 126 28.10 1.74 25.36
N GLN A 127 28.49 2.15 24.16
CA GLN A 127 29.22 3.38 23.92
C GLN A 127 28.44 4.60 24.42
N ILE A 128 27.15 4.70 24.06
CA ILE A 128 26.29 5.80 24.52
C ILE A 128 26.19 5.80 26.05
N GLN A 129 25.98 4.63 26.66
CA GLN A 129 25.90 4.53 28.12
C GLN A 129 27.16 5.05 28.81
N VAL A 130 28.35 4.60 28.37
CA VAL A 130 29.62 5.07 28.92
C VAL A 130 29.78 6.58 28.77
N MET A 131 29.45 7.13 27.59
CA MET A 131 29.53 8.57 27.35
C MET A 131 28.57 9.35 28.25
N THR A 132 27.36 8.84 28.46
CA THR A 132 26.36 9.43 29.35
C THR A 132 26.83 9.39 30.80
N ASP A 133 27.40 8.28 31.27
CA ASP A 133 27.92 8.16 32.63
C ASP A 133 29.06 9.16 32.86
N ILE A 134 30.04 9.25 31.95
CA ILE A 134 31.13 10.23 32.04
C ILE A 134 30.56 11.66 32.14
N LEU A 135 29.57 11.98 31.31
CA LEU A 135 28.95 13.31 31.32
C LEU A 135 28.26 13.61 32.66
N HIS A 136 27.52 12.67 33.22
CA HIS A 136 26.86 12.82 34.53
C HIS A 136 27.88 13.03 35.66
N HIS A 137 28.97 12.27 35.68
CA HIS A 137 30.02 12.46 36.68
C HIS A 137 30.71 13.82 36.51
N SER A 138 31.01 14.25 35.28
CA SER A 138 31.62 15.57 35.02
C SER A 138 30.72 16.76 35.40
N SER A 139 29.41 16.59 35.30
CA SER A 139 28.41 17.61 35.68
C SER A 139 28.16 17.65 37.18
N SER A 140 28.49 16.59 37.92
CA SER A 140 28.38 16.53 39.39
C SER A 140 29.63 17.06 40.11
N LEU A 141 30.74 17.27 39.39
CA LEU A 141 32.01 17.79 39.92
C LEU A 141 32.16 19.32 39.79
N ASN A 142 31.18 19.99 39.18
CA ASN A 142 31.04 21.45 39.09
C ASN A 142 29.86 21.92 39.95
#